data_AF-D4XMP0-F1
#
_entry.id   AF-D4XMP0-F1
#
_cell.length_a   1.000
_cell.length_b   1.000
_cell.length_c   1.000
_cell.angle_alpha   90.00
_cell.angle_beta   90.00
_cell.angle_gamma   90.00
#
_symmetry.space_group_name_H-M   'P 1'
#
loop_
_entity.id
_entity.type
_entity.pdbx_description
1 polymer ?
#
loop_
_entity_poly.entity_id
_entity_poly.type
_entity_poly.pdbx_seq_one_letter_code
_entity_poly.pdbx_strand_id
1 'polypeptide(L)'
;LAIKLWITSTKQIDLNQPLITSKALFFATLLNPKALLFASAIFPPTVWVSLHEYIIHMGTFLALITPIAFLWIAFGTVLISNKIAWLNQRNLQRTASCVLTFFAMPLAFSAITSF
;
A
#
# COMPACT_ATOMS: atom_id res chain seq x y z
N LEU A 1 -12.26 4.60 -7.53
CA LEU A 1 -11.71 3.61 -6.57
C LEU A 1 -12.50 3.58 -5.25
N ALA A 2 -12.60 4.68 -4.52
CA ALA A 2 -13.29 4.76 -3.23
C ALA A 2 -14.76 4.26 -3.25
N ILE A 3 -15.52 4.61 -4.29
CA ILE A 3 -16.89 4.10 -4.49
C ILE A 3 -16.92 2.57 -4.70
N LYS A 4 -15.97 2.04 -5.49
CA LYS A 4 -15.84 0.61 -5.74
C LYS A 4 -15.50 -0.16 -4.45
N LEU A 5 -14.66 0.42 -3.59
CA LEU A 5 -14.34 -0.14 -2.27
C LEU A 5 -15.56 -0.12 -1.33
N TRP A 6 -16.33 0.98 -1.32
CA TRP A 6 -17.55 1.07 -0.53
C TRP A 6 -18.58 -0.02 -0.90
N ILE A 7 -18.82 -0.22 -2.20
CA ILE A 7 -19.77 -1.22 -2.71
C ILE A 7 -19.29 -2.65 -2.40
N THR A 8 -17.99 -2.91 -2.53
CA THR A 8 -17.40 -4.25 -2.31
C THR A 8 -17.31 -4.61 -0.82
N SER A 9 -17.40 -3.63 0.10
CA SER A 9 -17.35 -3.84 1.57
C SER A 9 -18.44 -4.73 2.16
N THR A 10 -19.47 -5.03 1.35
CA THR A 10 -20.60 -5.88 1.70
C THR A 10 -20.43 -7.35 1.29
N LYS A 11 -19.46 -7.68 0.43
CA LYS A 11 -19.18 -9.08 0.03
C LYS A 11 -18.35 -9.78 1.12
N GLN A 12 -18.81 -10.97 1.55
CA GLN A 12 -18.03 -11.86 2.40
C GLN A 12 -16.74 -12.28 1.68
N ILE A 13 -15.61 -12.24 2.40
CA ILE A 13 -14.33 -12.75 1.91
C ILE A 13 -14.46 -14.27 1.85
N ASP A 14 -14.31 -14.83 0.65
CA ASP A 14 -14.22 -16.27 0.48
C ASP A 14 -12.78 -16.71 0.80
N LEU A 15 -12.61 -17.31 1.98
CA LEU A 15 -11.32 -17.81 2.47
C LEU A 15 -10.86 -19.08 1.73
N ASN A 16 -11.71 -19.68 0.88
CA ASN A 16 -11.34 -20.81 0.02
C ASN A 16 -10.70 -20.39 -1.31
N GLN A 17 -10.53 -19.09 -1.56
CA GLN A 17 -9.80 -18.63 -2.73
C GLN A 17 -8.31 -18.99 -2.61
N PRO A 18 -7.65 -19.39 -3.72
CA PRO A 18 -6.24 -19.73 -3.70
C PRO A 18 -5.43 -18.55 -3.16
N LEU A 19 -4.58 -18.81 -2.15
CA LEU A 19 -3.69 -17.81 -1.58
C LEU A 19 -2.78 -17.24 -2.68
N ILE A 20 -2.52 -15.94 -2.62
CA ILE A 20 -1.57 -15.29 -3.52
C ILE A 20 -0.18 -15.86 -3.23
N THR A 21 0.45 -16.45 -4.26
CA THR A 21 1.81 -17.00 -4.14
C THR A 21 2.84 -15.92 -3.87
N SER A 22 3.89 -16.23 -3.11
CA SER A 22 5.00 -15.30 -2.81
C SER A 22 5.64 -14.69 -4.07
N LYS A 23 5.73 -15.46 -5.18
CA LYS A 23 6.18 -14.94 -6.48
C LYS A 23 5.26 -13.85 -7.02
N ALA A 24 3.95 -14.06 -6.97
CA ALA A 24 2.98 -13.08 -7.44
C ALA A 24 3.02 -11.80 -6.60
N LEU A 25 3.17 -11.93 -5.27
CA LEU A 25 3.41 -10.81 -4.36
C LEU A 25 4.71 -10.07 -4.68
N PHE A 26 5.80 -10.80 -4.92
CA PHE A 26 7.09 -10.22 -5.29
C PHE A 26 6.99 -9.41 -6.59
N PHE A 27 6.44 -9.97 -7.66
CA PHE A 27 6.28 -9.26 -8.92
C PHE A 27 5.30 -8.08 -8.81
N ALA A 28 4.20 -8.21 -8.07
CA ALA A 28 3.27 -7.10 -7.83
C ALA A 28 3.93 -5.96 -7.05
N THR A 29 4.91 -6.26 -6.19
CA THR A 29 5.68 -5.28 -5.44
C THR A 29 6.77 -4.64 -6.30
N LEU A 30 7.51 -5.46 -7.07
CA LEU A 30 8.57 -5.02 -7.97
C LEU A 30 8.04 -4.14 -9.11
N LEU A 31 6.91 -4.55 -9.70
CA LEU A 31 6.25 -3.85 -10.80
C LEU A 31 5.22 -2.82 -10.31
N ASN A 32 5.21 -2.52 -9.01
CA ASN A 32 4.33 -1.48 -8.49
C ASN A 32 4.76 -0.13 -9.09
N PRO A 33 3.85 0.67 -9.68
CA PRO A 33 4.22 1.98 -10.23
C PRO A 33 4.80 2.93 -9.18
N LYS A 34 4.64 2.65 -7.88
CA LYS A 34 5.34 3.36 -6.79
C LYS A 34 6.85 3.15 -6.82
N ALA A 35 7.35 2.01 -7.32
CA ALA A 35 8.79 1.78 -7.46
C ALA A 35 9.44 2.82 -8.38
N LEU A 36 8.72 3.26 -9.41
CA LEU A 36 9.16 4.36 -10.29
C LEU A 36 9.30 5.67 -9.52
N LEU A 37 8.38 6.00 -8.62
CA LEU A 37 8.50 7.20 -7.76
C LEU A 37 9.70 7.12 -6.83
N PHE A 38 9.98 5.94 -6.26
CA PHE A 38 11.19 5.77 -5.44
C PHE A 38 12.45 5.98 -6.28
N ALA A 39 12.47 5.43 -7.49
CA ALA A 39 13.63 5.52 -8.35
C ALA A 39 13.88 6.94 -8.90
N SER A 40 12.82 7.70 -9.20
CA SER A 40 12.93 9.00 -9.87
C SER A 40 12.84 10.22 -8.95
N ALA A 41 12.07 10.14 -7.86
CA ALA A 41 11.74 11.31 -7.03
C ALA A 41 12.25 11.21 -5.60
N ILE A 42 12.57 10.02 -5.09
CA ILE A 42 12.96 9.81 -3.68
C ILE A 42 14.45 9.49 -3.54
N PHE A 43 14.98 8.56 -4.33
CA PHE A 43 16.39 8.21 -4.25
C PHE A 43 17.27 9.26 -4.94
N PRO A 44 18.40 9.65 -4.31
CA PRO A 44 19.28 10.65 -4.90
C PRO A 44 19.92 10.10 -6.18
N PRO A 45 20.20 10.95 -7.20
CA PRO A 45 20.76 10.49 -8.48
C PRO A 45 22.10 9.72 -8.34
N THR A 46 22.85 9.99 -7.28
CA THR A 46 24.13 9.33 -6.96
C THR A 46 24.01 7.82 -6.75
N VAL A 47 22.83 7.35 -6.35
CA VAL A 47 22.51 5.91 -6.20
C VAL A 47 22.69 5.14 -7.50
N TRP A 48 22.54 5.79 -8.65
CA TRP A 48 22.64 5.13 -9.96
C TRP A 48 24.06 5.10 -10.52
N VAL A 49 24.99 5.83 -9.90
CA VAL A 49 26.36 6.01 -10.39
C VAL A 49 27.37 5.35 -9.45
N SER A 50 27.09 5.31 -8.15
CA SER A 50 27.96 4.70 -7.14
C SER A 50 27.34 3.45 -6.55
N LEU A 51 28.06 2.33 -6.66
CA LEU A 51 27.64 1.05 -6.05
C LEU A 51 27.56 1.15 -4.52
N HIS A 52 28.42 1.96 -3.89
CA HIS A 52 28.41 2.15 -2.45
C HIS A 52 27.13 2.87 -1.99
N GLU A 53 26.80 3.98 -2.63
CA GLU A 53 25.55 4.73 -2.38
C GLU A 53 24.33 3.86 -2.66
N TYR A 54 24.37 3.07 -3.75
CA TYR A 54 23.30 2.13 -4.08
C TYR A 54 23.01 1.15 -2.94
N ILE A 55 24.06 0.49 -2.43
CA ILE A 55 23.91 -0.51 -1.36
C ILE A 55 23.39 0.14 -0.07
N ILE A 56 23.89 1.32 0.30
CA ILE A 56 23.44 2.02 1.52
C ILE A 56 21.96 2.39 1.41
N HIS A 57 21.55 3.02 0.31
CA HIS A 57 20.17 3.48 0.14
C HIS A 57 19.19 2.31 0.00
N MET A 58 19.52 1.28 -0.80
CA MET A 58 18.68 0.08 -0.94
C MET A 58 18.63 -0.72 0.36
N GLY A 59 19.76 -0.87 1.06
CA GLY A 59 19.82 -1.55 2.36
C GLY A 59 18.95 -0.84 3.40
N THR A 60 19.04 0.49 3.47
CA THR A 60 18.20 1.30 4.37
C THR A 60 16.72 1.17 4.02
N PHE A 61 16.36 1.23 2.73
CA PHE A 61 14.98 1.04 2.28
C PHE A 61 14.44 -0.33 2.66
N LEU A 62 15.21 -1.41 2.45
CA LEU A 62 14.84 -2.76 2.82
C LEU A 62 14.70 -2.93 4.35
N ALA A 63 15.61 -2.33 5.11
CA ALA A 63 15.58 -2.35 6.57
C ALA A 63 14.32 -1.64 7.13
N LEU A 64 13.84 -0.60 6.47
CA LEU A 64 12.62 0.11 6.85
C LEU A 64 11.34 -0.60 6.41
N ILE A 65 11.29 -1.10 5.16
CA ILE A 65 10.07 -1.71 4.62
C ILE A 65 9.76 -3.06 5.27
N THR A 66 10.79 -3.81 5.69
CA THR A 66 10.64 -5.13 6.32
C THR A 66 9.77 -5.08 7.59
N PRO A 67 10.11 -4.30 8.64
CA PRO A 67 9.28 -4.21 9.84
C PRO A 67 7.90 -3.61 9.54
N ILE A 68 7.79 -2.65 8.62
CA ILE A 68 6.49 -2.08 8.19
C ILE A 68 5.60 -3.16 7.56
N ALA A 69 6.15 -4.02 6.71
CA ALA A 69 5.43 -5.12 6.09
C ALA A 69 4.97 -6.14 7.14
N PHE A 70 5.83 -6.51 8.08
CA PHE A 70 5.45 -7.41 9.18
C PHE A 70 4.35 -6.83 10.06
N LEU A 71 4.42 -5.53 10.40
CA LEU A 71 3.37 -4.84 11.15
C LEU A 71 2.03 -4.89 10.40
N TRP A 72 2.03 -4.64 9.09
CA TRP A 72 0.82 -4.72 8.27
C TRP A 72 0.24 -6.13 8.17
N ILE A 73 1.10 -7.15 8.04
CA ILE A 73 0.68 -8.54 8.02
C ILE A 73 0.04 -8.90 9.36
N ALA A 74 0.69 -8.58 10.48
CA ALA A 74 0.16 -8.82 11.83
C ALA A 74 -1.18 -8.11 12.04
N PHE A 75 -1.29 -6.84 11.62
CA PHE A 75 -2.54 -6.09 11.66
C PHE A 75 -3.64 -6.76 10.84
N GLY A 76 -3.33 -7.21 9.62
CA GLY A 76 -4.25 -7.97 8.77
C GLY A 76 -4.70 -9.29 9.40
N THR A 77 -3.81 -10.01 10.07
CA THR A 77 -4.16 -11.23 10.80
C THR A 77 -5.11 -10.95 11.96
N VAL A 78 -4.89 -9.88 12.73
CA VAL A 78 -5.80 -9.46 13.81
C VAL A 78 -7.19 -9.10 13.27
N LEU A 79 -7.25 -8.40 12.14
CA LEU A 79 -8.49 -8.02 11.46
C LEU A 79 -9.29 -9.26 11.01
N ILE A 80 -8.62 -10.26 10.43
CA ILE A 80 -9.27 -11.52 9.99
C ILE A 80 -9.71 -12.37 11.20
N SER A 81 -8.93 -12.35 12.28
CA SER A 81 -9.26 -13.07 13.51
C SER A 81 -10.52 -12.55 14.22
N ASN A 82 -11.08 -11.41 13.78
CA ASN A 82 -12.33 -10.80 14.25
C ASN A 82 -12.43 -10.65 15.78
N LYS A 83 -11.27 -10.55 16.48
CA LYS A 83 -11.21 -10.42 17.95
C LYS A 83 -11.72 -9.08 18.45
N ILE A 84 -11.79 -8.07 17.57
CA ILE A 84 -12.21 -6.71 17.89
C ILE A 84 -13.47 -6.40 17.06
N ALA A 85 -14.63 -6.33 17.70
CA ALA A 85 -15.92 -6.20 17.03
C ALA A 85 -16.05 -4.98 16.10
N TRP A 86 -15.37 -3.88 16.44
CA TRP A 86 -15.35 -2.65 15.62
C TRP A 86 -14.33 -2.71 14.47
N LEU A 87 -13.22 -3.43 14.65
CA LEU A 87 -12.14 -3.55 13.67
C LEU A 87 -12.43 -4.77 12.78
N ASN A 88 -13.49 -4.64 11.99
CA ASN A 88 -13.88 -5.62 10.98
C ASN A 88 -13.64 -5.06 9.57
N GLN A 89 -13.62 -5.94 8.58
CA GLN A 89 -13.32 -5.59 7.19
C GLN A 89 -14.20 -4.46 6.63
N ARG A 90 -15.50 -4.46 6.98
CA ARG A 90 -16.44 -3.43 6.51
C ARG A 90 -16.02 -2.06 7.02
N ASN A 91 -15.78 -1.92 8.32
CA ASN A 91 -15.39 -0.64 8.91
C ASN A 91 -14.02 -0.17 8.38
N LEU A 92 -13.06 -1.07 8.18
CA LEU A 92 -11.77 -0.73 7.60
C LEU A 92 -11.91 -0.18 6.17
N GLN A 93 -12.70 -0.84 5.30
CA GLN A 93 -12.91 -0.36 3.94
C GLN A 93 -13.66 0.98 3.89
N ARG A 94 -14.62 1.21 4.81
CA ARG A 94 -15.31 2.50 4.93
C ARG A 94 -14.35 3.62 5.34
N THR A 95 -13.53 3.38 6.37
CA THR A 95 -12.51 4.34 6.80
C THR A 95 -11.49 4.61 5.70
N ALA A 96 -11.02 3.58 5.00
CA ALA A 96 -10.11 3.73 3.86
C ALA A 96 -10.74 4.59 2.75
N SER A 97 -12.02 4.37 2.41
CA SER A 97 -12.72 5.21 1.43
C SER A 97 -12.87 6.66 1.89
N CYS A 98 -13.17 6.92 3.17
CA CYS A 98 -13.22 8.28 3.71
C CYS A 98 -11.86 8.98 3.60
N VAL A 99 -10.78 8.32 4.02
CA VAL A 99 -9.41 8.86 3.94
C VAL A 99 -9.01 9.10 2.49
N LEU A 100 -9.31 8.18 1.58
CA LEU A 100 -9.03 8.33 0.16
C LEU A 100 -9.77 9.54 -0.44
N THR A 101 -11.05 9.72 -0.11
CA THR A 101 -11.83 10.89 -0.55
C THR A 101 -11.24 12.19 0.01
N PHE A 102 -10.83 12.20 1.27
CA PHE A 102 -10.21 13.35 1.91
C PHE A 102 -8.91 13.78 1.23
N PHE A 103 -8.03 12.83 0.88
CA PHE A 103 -6.80 13.16 0.13
C PHE A 103 -7.07 13.48 -1.35
N ALA A 104 -8.06 12.83 -1.96
CA ALA A 104 -8.39 13.07 -3.36
C ALA A 104 -9.01 14.46 -3.61
N MET A 105 -9.76 15.01 -2.64
CA MET A 105 -10.46 16.27 -2.81
C MET A 105 -9.51 17.47 -3.04
N PRO A 106 -8.47 17.72 -2.22
CA PRO A 106 -7.48 18.77 -2.47
C PRO A 106 -6.68 18.54 -3.75
N LEU A 107 -6.34 17.29 -4.07
CA LEU A 107 -5.61 16.96 -5.30
C LEU A 107 -6.45 17.26 -6.55
N ALA A 108 -7.73 16.89 -6.53
CA ALA A 108 -8.66 17.19 -7.61
C ALA A 108 -8.89 18.70 -7.75
N PHE A 109 -9.06 19.41 -6.63
CA PHE A 109 -9.16 20.86 -6.62
C PHE A 109 -7.92 21.50 -7.24
N SER A 110 -6.72 21.12 -6.79
CA SER A 110 -5.45 21.61 -7.32
C SER A 110 -5.31 21.37 -8.82
N ALA A 111 -5.72 20.19 -9.32
CA ALA A 111 -5.63 19.82 -10.72
C ALA A 111 -6.59 20.61 -11.62
N ILE A 112 -7.78 20.97 -11.12
CA ILE A 112 -8.76 21.78 -11.85
C ILE A 112 -8.32 23.24 -11.89
N THR A 113 -7.81 23.78 -10.77
CA THR A 113 -7.35 25.18 -10.70
C THR A 113 -5.98 25.43 -11.34
N SER A 114 -5.26 24.38 -11.71
CA SER A 114 -3.97 24.48 -12.44
C SER A 114 -4.12 24.60 -13.96
N PHE A 115 -5.35 24.68 -14.47
CA PHE A 115 -5.68 25.10 -15.84
C PHE A 115 -6.03 26.59 -15.87
#